data_AF-A0A2E7NEJ7-F1
#
_entry.id   AF-A0A2E7NEJ7-F1
#
_cell.length_a   1.000
_cell.length_b   1.000
_cell.length_c   1.000
_cell.angle_alpha   90.00
_cell.angle_beta   90.00
_cell.angle_gamma   90.00
#
_symmetry.space_group_name_H-M   'P 1'
#
loop_
_entity.id
_entity.type
_entity.pdbx_description
1 polymer ?
#
loop_
_entity_poly.entity_id
_entity_poly.type
_entity_poly.pdbx_seq_one_letter_code
_entity_poly.pdbx_strand_id
1 'polypeptide(L)'
;MAAEVLSVGATKDGVRRLRVGAPTNTITVPAPNEVSVPALILASCRINPNPAPLLSDCWFGDTILAQTETLVLTERSEGDVGGRVNQVRFMITEVLSSTGPAVSPSRVDIEVEGEFFGLTQDDLRFVEVGSKFERWKDEPFAEVVVLGIPEPDTQGVNIGGEAIQAPADGEFAVRAIIRISCVITANEGCLVDGTVLAQNATKPLPLPGRSDQLKFLIDEIRPAHASMESPLDRVDVQVEGEFFGLTQDALRFVQVGAEFRRWNDEPLAEVLLLGTPEPGTQRVRIGSEVLRTPADDELTVRAIVRMSCVIAAANGECFVGDTVLAENATVFLPVPNSSDQVRFLVGEMRPGDAQPVFASVRTAMATVRVRFLAGQEVLDTMNVGDVDLGGSVTLPSDADRAILMEIGQDQKRVTGILSRDGLLGRNIQVEGPVVSFDGTVRVPVVFTESGWWYGAQSIKIGAGFNFQTVSGAMRGSIVDMVISDEKVGVAR
;
A
#
# COMPACT_ATOMS: atom_id res chain seq x y z
N MET A 1 -45.23 -15.82 5.55
CA MET A 1 -44.65 -16.57 6.67
C MET A 1 -44.84 -18.05 6.37
N ALA A 2 -43.84 -18.86 6.67
CA ALA A 2 -43.85 -20.31 6.39
C ALA A 2 -43.65 -21.07 7.71
N ALA A 3 -44.36 -22.18 7.85
CA ALA A 3 -44.24 -23.11 8.96
C ALA A 3 -44.02 -24.52 8.38
N GLU A 4 -43.06 -25.24 8.94
CA GLU A 4 -42.69 -26.59 8.54
C GLU A 4 -42.85 -27.55 9.71
N VAL A 5 -43.52 -28.69 9.49
CA VAL A 5 -43.70 -29.71 10.53
C VAL A 5 -42.45 -30.59 10.57
N LEU A 6 -41.64 -30.45 11.62
CA LEU A 6 -40.39 -31.19 11.78
C LEU A 6 -40.61 -32.63 12.26
N SER A 7 -41.62 -32.85 13.11
CA SER A 7 -41.97 -34.20 13.57
C SER A 7 -43.41 -34.27 14.08
N VAL A 8 -44.01 -35.45 13.97
CA VAL A 8 -45.33 -35.78 14.56
C VAL A 8 -45.17 -37.06 15.35
N GLY A 9 -45.51 -37.04 16.64
CA GLY A 9 -45.45 -38.20 17.51
C GLY A 9 -46.48 -39.26 17.13
N ALA A 10 -46.11 -40.53 17.32
CA ALA A 10 -46.97 -41.65 17.02
C ALA A 10 -48.11 -41.78 18.05
N THR A 11 -49.33 -42.06 17.58
CA THR A 11 -50.42 -42.53 18.44
C THR A 11 -50.11 -43.95 18.94
N LYS A 12 -50.53 -44.28 20.17
CA LYS A 12 -50.32 -45.63 20.77
C LYS A 12 -50.92 -46.77 19.95
N ASP A 13 -51.86 -46.48 19.06
CA ASP A 13 -52.33 -47.41 18.04
C ASP A 13 -51.67 -47.06 16.70
N GLY A 14 -50.87 -48.00 16.18
CA GLY A 14 -49.98 -47.82 15.03
C GLY A 14 -50.57 -47.06 13.83
N VAL A 15 -49.67 -46.34 13.13
CA VAL A 15 -49.86 -45.52 11.93
C VAL A 15 -51.27 -45.53 11.36
N ARG A 16 -52.15 -44.69 11.91
CA ARG A 16 -53.36 -44.26 11.21
C ARG A 16 -52.99 -43.09 10.32
N ARG A 17 -53.18 -43.23 8.99
CA ARG A 17 -53.27 -42.05 8.12
C ARG A 17 -54.41 -41.17 8.64
N LEU A 18 -54.10 -39.94 9.01
CA LEU A 18 -55.07 -38.91 9.35
C LEU A 18 -56.08 -38.77 8.20
N ARG A 19 -57.34 -39.19 8.43
CA ARG A 19 -58.48 -38.81 7.58
C ARG A 19 -59.29 -37.76 8.33
N VAL A 20 -59.36 -36.58 7.74
CA VAL A 20 -60.01 -35.38 8.29
C VAL A 20 -61.52 -35.42 8.04
N GLY A 21 -62.32 -35.11 9.06
CA GLY A 21 -63.78 -34.96 8.99
C GLY A 21 -64.21 -33.56 8.51
N ALA A 22 -65.41 -33.48 7.94
CA ALA A 22 -66.00 -32.27 7.34
C ALA A 22 -66.42 -31.20 8.37
N PRO A 23 -66.56 -29.91 7.98
CA PRO A 23 -66.91 -28.84 8.91
C PRO A 23 -68.42 -28.73 9.10
N THR A 24 -68.87 -28.56 10.34
CA THR A 24 -70.14 -27.88 10.64
C THR A 24 -69.93 -26.83 11.73
N ASN A 25 -70.50 -25.66 11.49
CA ASN A 25 -70.35 -24.43 12.25
C ASN A 25 -70.91 -24.53 13.68
N THR A 26 -70.20 -23.88 14.61
CA THR A 26 -70.61 -23.34 15.92
C THR A 26 -71.47 -24.24 16.84
N ILE A 27 -70.85 -24.77 17.89
CA ILE A 27 -71.20 -24.68 19.34
C ILE A 27 -70.35 -25.72 20.10
N THR A 28 -69.85 -25.30 21.26
CA THR A 28 -68.99 -25.96 22.24
C THR A 28 -69.42 -27.38 22.65
N VAL A 29 -68.84 -28.43 22.05
CA VAL A 29 -68.63 -29.80 22.61
C VAL A 29 -67.47 -30.45 21.83
N PRO A 30 -66.52 -31.21 22.43
CA PRO A 30 -65.47 -31.89 21.67
C PRO A 30 -66.09 -32.97 20.77
N ALA A 31 -65.86 -32.91 19.46
CA ALA A 31 -66.31 -33.93 18.53
C ALA A 31 -65.48 -35.23 18.69
N PRO A 32 -66.08 -36.44 18.59
CA PRO A 32 -65.44 -37.70 18.98
C PRO A 32 -64.33 -38.22 18.04
N ASN A 33 -63.89 -37.43 17.06
CA ASN A 33 -62.93 -37.84 16.02
C ASN A 33 -61.70 -36.93 15.91
N GLU A 34 -61.46 -36.03 16.87
CA GLU A 34 -60.22 -35.26 16.91
C GLU A 34 -59.07 -36.11 17.47
N VAL A 35 -58.07 -36.35 16.63
CA VAL A 35 -56.85 -37.06 17.02
C VAL A 35 -55.82 -36.03 17.43
N SER A 36 -55.54 -35.93 18.72
CA SER A 36 -54.45 -35.11 19.25
C SER A 36 -53.14 -35.90 19.16
N VAL A 37 -52.18 -35.36 18.43
CA VAL A 37 -50.81 -35.90 18.33
C VAL A 37 -49.81 -34.80 18.69
N PRO A 38 -48.80 -35.10 19.53
CA PRO A 38 -47.75 -34.13 19.79
C PRO A 38 -46.96 -33.90 18.50
N ALA A 39 -46.62 -32.66 18.19
CA ALA A 39 -45.89 -32.32 16.97
C ALA A 39 -44.91 -31.19 17.25
N LEU A 40 -43.78 -31.19 16.53
CA LEU A 40 -42.79 -30.12 16.55
C LEU A 40 -42.86 -29.36 15.23
N ILE A 41 -43.02 -28.04 15.31
CA ILE A 41 -43.13 -27.16 14.14
C ILE A 41 -42.02 -26.11 14.21
N LEU A 42 -41.34 -25.90 13.08
CA LEU A 42 -40.48 -24.75 12.86
C LEU A 42 -41.29 -23.66 12.17
N ALA A 43 -41.43 -22.49 12.81
CA ALA A 43 -42.16 -21.37 12.24
C ALA A 43 -41.28 -20.13 12.12
N SER A 44 -41.39 -19.42 10.99
CA SER A 44 -40.76 -18.12 10.78
C SER A 44 -41.69 -17.01 11.26
N CYS A 45 -41.22 -16.14 12.16
CA CYS A 45 -42.00 -15.04 12.72
C CYS A 45 -41.35 -13.68 12.48
N ARG A 46 -42.12 -12.61 12.67
CA ARG A 46 -41.59 -11.23 12.73
C ARG A 46 -41.57 -10.74 14.17
N ILE A 47 -40.46 -10.13 14.56
CA ILE A 47 -40.31 -9.40 15.81
C ILE A 47 -40.65 -7.93 15.53
N ASN A 48 -41.67 -7.39 16.21
CA ASN A 48 -42.06 -6.00 16.05
C ASN A 48 -41.25 -5.11 17.03
N PRO A 49 -40.40 -4.18 16.57
CA PRO A 49 -39.34 -3.62 17.41
C PRO A 49 -39.71 -2.37 18.25
N ASN A 50 -40.98 -2.03 18.50
CA ASN A 50 -41.30 -0.78 19.21
C ASN A 50 -42.63 -0.82 20.02
N PRO A 51 -42.67 -0.36 21.30
CA PRO A 51 -41.59 0.15 22.16
C PRO A 51 -41.04 -0.85 23.20
N ALA A 52 -39.75 -0.69 23.52
CA ALA A 52 -38.81 -1.54 24.28
C ALA A 52 -39.16 -1.86 25.76
N PRO A 53 -38.41 -2.72 26.47
CA PRO A 53 -37.83 -4.02 26.10
C PRO A 53 -38.29 -5.07 27.12
N LEU A 54 -39.31 -5.85 26.78
CA LEU A 54 -39.59 -7.14 27.41
C LEU A 54 -39.84 -8.09 26.25
N LEU A 55 -38.96 -9.09 26.10
CA LEU A 55 -39.06 -10.24 25.19
C LEU A 55 -39.95 -10.02 23.95
N SER A 56 -39.28 -9.73 22.84
CA SER A 56 -39.78 -9.81 21.46
C SER A 56 -40.93 -10.81 21.26
N ASP A 57 -42.18 -10.35 21.28
CA ASP A 57 -43.31 -11.18 20.87
C ASP A 57 -43.12 -11.56 19.39
N CYS A 58 -43.03 -12.85 19.14
CA CYS A 58 -42.76 -13.46 17.85
C CYS A 58 -44.10 -13.74 17.16
N TRP A 59 -44.45 -12.97 16.13
CA TRP A 59 -45.76 -13.05 15.47
C TRP A 59 -45.72 -13.92 14.21
N PHE A 60 -46.67 -14.85 14.10
CA PHE A 60 -46.96 -15.61 12.89
C PHE A 60 -48.33 -15.22 12.35
N GLY A 61 -48.35 -14.47 11.25
CA GLY A 61 -49.58 -13.80 10.79
C GLY A 61 -50.00 -12.75 11.81
N ASP A 62 -51.25 -12.88 12.27
CA ASP A 62 -51.84 -12.06 13.32
C ASP A 62 -51.88 -12.79 14.67
N THR A 63 -51.17 -13.91 14.82
CA THR A 63 -51.14 -14.72 16.04
C THR A 63 -49.77 -14.65 16.70
N ILE A 64 -49.75 -14.39 18.02
CA ILE A 64 -48.53 -14.43 18.83
C ILE A 64 -48.15 -15.90 19.05
N LEU A 65 -46.89 -16.26 18.82
CA LEU A 65 -46.36 -17.57 19.20
C LEU A 65 -46.07 -17.58 20.70
N ALA A 66 -47.10 -17.80 21.50
CA ALA A 66 -47.03 -17.91 22.96
C ALA A 66 -47.67 -19.22 23.44
N GLN A 67 -47.30 -19.67 24.65
CA GLN A 67 -47.95 -20.82 25.28
C GLN A 67 -49.46 -20.61 25.37
N THR A 68 -50.24 -21.67 25.17
CA THR A 68 -51.72 -21.73 25.14
C THR A 68 -52.40 -21.10 23.92
N GLU A 69 -51.68 -20.42 23.04
CA GLU A 69 -52.23 -19.91 21.78
C GLU A 69 -52.43 -21.03 20.75
N THR A 70 -53.40 -20.85 19.85
CA THR A 70 -53.70 -21.83 18.80
C THR A 70 -53.34 -21.27 17.43
N LEU A 71 -52.33 -21.87 16.80
CA LEU A 71 -51.94 -21.59 15.43
C LEU A 71 -52.87 -22.33 14.46
N VAL A 72 -53.47 -21.62 13.51
CA VAL A 72 -54.28 -22.23 12.46
C VAL A 72 -53.47 -22.29 11.18
N LEU A 73 -53.02 -23.48 10.80
CA LEU A 73 -52.31 -23.72 9.55
C LEU A 73 -53.30 -24.16 8.47
N THR A 74 -53.20 -23.51 7.32
CA THR A 74 -54.01 -23.86 6.15
C THR A 74 -53.10 -24.48 5.10
N GLU A 75 -53.41 -25.69 4.67
CA GLU A 75 -52.65 -26.36 3.61
C GLU A 75 -52.94 -25.67 2.28
N ARG A 76 -51.88 -25.24 1.58
CA ARG A 76 -51.99 -24.68 0.23
C ARG A 76 -51.85 -25.83 -0.76
N SER A 77 -52.98 -26.40 -1.20
CA SER A 77 -52.97 -27.41 -2.26
C SER A 77 -52.59 -26.77 -3.59
N GLU A 78 -51.46 -27.17 -4.18
CA GLU A 78 -51.13 -26.83 -5.56
C GLU A 78 -51.91 -27.74 -6.51
N GLY A 79 -52.95 -27.20 -7.13
CA GLY A 79 -53.46 -27.73 -8.39
C GLY A 79 -54.82 -28.43 -8.39
N ASP A 80 -55.86 -27.89 -7.73
CA ASP A 80 -57.24 -28.29 -8.10
C ASP A 80 -58.26 -27.16 -7.96
N VAL A 81 -59.04 -26.95 -9.02
CA VAL A 81 -60.12 -25.96 -9.09
C VAL A 81 -61.32 -26.53 -8.35
N GLY A 82 -61.54 -26.07 -7.11
CA GLY A 82 -62.67 -26.47 -6.26
C GLY A 82 -62.31 -27.36 -5.06
N GLY A 83 -61.13 -27.19 -4.47
CA GLY A 83 -60.66 -28.01 -3.35
C GLY A 83 -60.92 -27.40 -1.97
N ARG A 84 -61.46 -28.22 -1.06
CA ARG A 84 -61.73 -27.90 0.36
C ARG A 84 -60.50 -27.38 1.09
N VAL A 85 -60.69 -26.35 1.91
CA VAL A 85 -59.63 -25.79 2.77
C VAL A 85 -59.47 -26.69 4.00
N ASN A 86 -58.38 -27.45 4.07
CA ASN A 86 -58.02 -28.21 5.25
C ASN A 86 -57.31 -27.28 6.25
N GLN A 87 -57.91 -27.11 7.43
CA GLN A 87 -57.32 -26.36 8.54
C GLN A 87 -56.79 -27.35 9.59
N VAL A 88 -55.54 -27.19 9.97
CA VAL A 88 -54.93 -27.90 11.11
C VAL A 88 -54.71 -26.89 12.22
N ARG A 89 -55.21 -27.21 13.42
CA ARG A 89 -55.05 -26.37 14.61
C ARG A 89 -53.91 -26.93 15.47
N PHE A 90 -52.95 -26.08 15.80
CA PHE A 90 -51.83 -26.41 16.66
C PHE A 90 -51.90 -25.58 17.93
N MET A 91 -52.21 -26.23 19.04
CA MET A 91 -52.14 -25.60 20.36
C MET A 91 -50.70 -25.60 20.84
N ILE A 92 -50.16 -24.41 21.08
CA ILE A 92 -48.78 -24.22 21.50
C ILE A 92 -48.68 -24.56 22.99
N THR A 93 -48.00 -25.65 23.33
CA THR A 93 -47.79 -26.05 24.73
C THR A 93 -46.50 -25.46 25.28
N GLU A 94 -45.50 -25.27 24.42
CA GLU A 94 -44.21 -24.69 24.77
C GLU A 94 -43.63 -23.99 23.54
N VAL A 95 -42.99 -22.83 23.74
CA VAL A 95 -42.26 -22.12 22.70
C VAL A 95 -40.78 -22.23 23.04
N LEU A 96 -40.10 -23.14 22.37
CA LEU A 96 -38.65 -23.27 22.48
C LEU A 96 -38.04 -22.20 21.58
N SER A 97 -37.41 -21.20 22.20
CA SER A 97 -36.51 -20.33 21.45
C SER A 97 -35.39 -21.23 20.94
N SER A 98 -35.26 -21.34 19.61
CA SER A 98 -34.02 -21.80 19.02
C SER A 98 -32.98 -20.74 19.39
N THR A 99 -32.32 -20.92 20.53
CA THR A 99 -30.98 -20.40 20.69
C THR A 99 -30.22 -21.07 19.55
N GLY A 100 -29.96 -20.31 18.49
CA GLY A 100 -28.83 -20.60 17.62
C GLY A 100 -27.62 -20.91 18.49
N PRO A 101 -26.61 -21.65 17.96
CA PRO A 101 -25.48 -22.10 18.76
C PRO A 101 -25.03 -20.95 19.64
N ALA A 102 -24.96 -21.17 20.96
CA ALA A 102 -24.49 -20.18 21.90
C ALA A 102 -23.10 -19.74 21.42
N VAL A 103 -23.06 -18.61 20.72
CA VAL A 103 -21.81 -18.02 20.26
C VAL A 103 -21.20 -17.52 21.56
N SER A 104 -20.29 -18.31 22.11
CA SER A 104 -19.32 -17.79 23.08
C SER A 104 -18.84 -16.46 22.52
N PRO A 105 -18.84 -15.35 23.28
CA PRO A 105 -18.35 -14.08 22.76
C PRO A 105 -17.01 -14.37 22.12
N SER A 106 -16.92 -14.17 20.80
CA SER A 106 -15.74 -14.52 20.03
C SER A 106 -14.63 -13.61 20.53
N ARG A 107 -13.84 -14.15 21.47
CA ARG A 107 -12.59 -13.52 21.87
C ARG A 107 -11.67 -13.62 20.68
N VAL A 108 -11.13 -12.48 20.29
CA VAL A 108 -10.10 -12.39 19.27
C VAL A 108 -8.87 -11.81 19.93
N ASP A 109 -7.73 -12.32 19.52
CA ASP A 109 -6.47 -11.67 19.83
C ASP A 109 -6.19 -10.63 18.73
N ILE A 110 -5.82 -9.44 19.16
CA ILE A 110 -5.37 -8.33 18.31
C ILE A 110 -3.98 -7.89 18.75
N GLU A 111 -3.18 -7.38 17.84
CA GLU A 111 -1.91 -6.72 18.13
C GLU A 111 -2.12 -5.21 18.07
N VAL A 112 -1.65 -4.51 19.09
CA VAL A 112 -1.83 -3.07 19.23
C VAL A 112 -0.46 -2.43 19.32
N GLU A 113 -0.16 -1.58 18.35
CA GLU A 113 1.03 -0.74 18.34
C GLU A 113 0.74 0.54 19.12
N GLY A 114 1.68 0.95 19.96
CA GLY A 114 1.50 2.12 20.80
C GLY A 114 2.71 2.41 21.68
N GLU A 115 2.50 3.23 22.69
CA GLU A 115 3.55 3.71 23.56
C GLU A 115 3.13 3.65 25.03
N PHE A 116 3.97 3.03 25.86
CA PHE A 116 3.91 3.21 27.29
C PHE A 116 4.52 4.56 27.64
N PHE A 117 3.84 5.36 28.46
CA PHE A 117 4.33 6.70 28.84
C PHE A 117 4.10 6.97 30.33
N GLY A 118 4.81 7.96 30.88
CA GLY A 118 4.85 8.26 32.30
C GLY A 118 5.45 7.13 33.13
N LEU A 119 6.39 6.35 32.56
CA LEU A 119 7.02 5.23 33.25
C LEU A 119 8.13 5.73 34.18
N THR A 120 8.14 5.30 35.43
CA THR A 120 9.33 5.49 36.28
C THR A 120 10.39 4.44 35.95
N GLN A 121 11.63 4.66 36.40
CA GLN A 121 12.69 3.66 36.27
C GLN A 121 12.32 2.31 36.94
N ASP A 122 11.49 2.36 37.97
CA ASP A 122 10.94 1.21 38.69
C ASP A 122 9.79 0.53 37.93
N ASP A 123 9.20 1.17 36.94
CA ASP A 123 8.13 0.60 36.11
C ASP A 123 8.69 -0.16 34.89
N LEU A 124 9.87 0.23 34.40
CA LEU A 124 10.53 -0.42 33.27
C LEU A 124 10.76 -1.93 33.48
N ARG A 125 10.98 -2.38 34.72
CA ARG A 125 11.12 -3.82 35.06
C ARG A 125 9.84 -4.64 34.87
N PHE A 126 8.70 -4.00 34.66
CA PHE A 126 7.41 -4.65 34.40
C PHE A 126 6.98 -4.57 32.94
N VAL A 127 7.75 -3.85 32.12
CA VAL A 127 7.52 -3.71 30.68
C VAL A 127 8.68 -4.38 29.97
N GLU A 128 8.65 -5.70 29.93
CA GLU A 128 9.59 -6.56 29.20
C GLU A 128 8.84 -7.42 28.18
N VAL A 129 9.50 -7.85 27.11
CA VAL A 129 8.90 -8.82 26.16
C VAL A 129 8.46 -10.08 26.90
N GLY A 130 7.20 -10.49 26.72
CA GLY A 130 6.55 -11.58 27.44
C GLY A 130 5.85 -11.17 28.75
N SER A 131 5.91 -9.90 29.14
CA SER A 131 5.16 -9.39 30.30
C SER A 131 3.65 -9.49 30.04
N LYS A 132 2.93 -10.07 31.02
CA LYS A 132 1.49 -10.31 30.92
C LYS A 132 0.72 -9.43 31.88
N PHE A 133 -0.36 -8.83 31.39
CA PHE A 133 -1.28 -8.01 32.16
C PHE A 133 -2.56 -8.80 32.41
N GLU A 134 -2.86 -9.01 33.69
CA GLU A 134 -3.98 -9.82 34.14
C GLU A 134 -5.14 -8.96 34.60
N ARG A 135 -6.34 -9.34 34.18
CA ARG A 135 -7.58 -8.66 34.60
C ARG A 135 -8.03 -9.15 35.98
N TRP A 136 -7.92 -10.46 36.16
CA TRP A 136 -8.11 -11.19 37.40
C TRP A 136 -7.03 -12.26 37.48
N LYS A 137 -6.80 -12.77 38.69
CA LYS A 137 -5.78 -13.77 38.97
C LYS A 137 -5.85 -14.92 37.96
N ASP A 138 -4.74 -15.14 37.25
CA ASP A 138 -4.54 -16.22 36.28
C ASP A 138 -5.30 -16.05 34.93
N GLU A 139 -5.82 -14.85 34.61
CA GLU A 139 -6.42 -14.55 33.29
C GLU A 139 -5.73 -13.34 32.62
N PRO A 140 -4.62 -13.58 31.88
CA PRO A 140 -3.94 -12.54 31.13
C PRO A 140 -4.81 -12.10 29.94
N PHE A 141 -5.02 -10.80 29.80
CA PHE A 141 -5.75 -10.23 28.65
C PHE A 141 -4.85 -9.43 27.72
N ALA A 142 -3.63 -9.08 28.15
CA ALA A 142 -2.63 -8.46 27.28
C ALA A 142 -1.22 -9.01 27.55
N GLU A 143 -0.39 -9.05 26.52
CA GLU A 143 1.01 -9.49 26.57
C GLU A 143 1.89 -8.56 25.72
N VAL A 144 3.06 -8.18 26.24
CA VAL A 144 4.06 -7.43 25.46
C VAL A 144 4.74 -8.38 24.48
N VAL A 145 4.55 -8.17 23.18
CA VAL A 145 5.16 -8.98 22.12
C VAL A 145 6.47 -8.37 21.66
N VAL A 146 6.51 -7.05 21.55
CA VAL A 146 7.66 -6.28 21.06
C VAL A 146 7.85 -5.06 21.93
N LEU A 147 9.11 -4.69 22.18
CA LEU A 147 9.49 -3.54 22.98
C LEU A 147 10.61 -2.75 22.30
N GLY A 148 10.45 -1.43 22.23
CA GLY A 148 11.46 -0.48 21.78
C GLY A 148 12.44 -0.09 22.89
N ILE A 149 13.35 0.83 22.57
CA ILE A 149 14.31 1.38 23.54
C ILE A 149 13.61 2.47 24.36
N PRO A 150 13.76 2.50 25.70
CA PRO A 150 13.22 3.58 26.51
C PRO A 150 13.81 4.95 26.16
N GLU A 151 12.94 5.90 25.89
CA GLU A 151 13.27 7.30 25.65
C GLU A 151 12.76 8.17 26.80
N PRO A 152 13.35 9.36 27.05
CA PRO A 152 12.78 10.32 28.00
C PRO A 152 11.36 10.71 27.56
N ASP A 153 10.39 10.64 28.48
CA ASP A 153 9.01 11.06 28.16
C ASP A 153 8.96 12.56 27.87
N THR A 154 7.97 13.02 27.12
CA THR A 154 7.79 14.45 26.78
C THR A 154 6.47 14.99 27.33
N GLN A 155 6.55 16.11 28.02
CA GLN A 155 5.39 16.82 28.58
C GLN A 155 5.23 18.18 27.92
N GLY A 156 4.00 18.48 27.51
CA GLY A 156 3.62 19.80 27.02
C GLY A 156 3.61 20.81 28.16
N VAL A 157 4.56 21.74 28.15
CA VAL A 157 4.61 22.88 29.07
C VAL A 157 4.06 24.11 28.36
N ASN A 158 2.99 24.69 28.90
CA ASN A 158 2.46 25.95 28.39
C ASN A 158 3.30 27.12 28.89
N ILE A 159 4.07 27.75 27.99
CA ILE A 159 4.84 28.96 28.28
C ILE A 159 4.30 30.07 27.39
N GLY A 160 3.69 31.09 27.99
CA GLY A 160 3.20 32.26 27.24
C GLY A 160 2.01 32.01 26.30
N GLY A 161 1.29 30.89 26.45
CA GLY A 161 0.14 30.53 25.62
C GLY A 161 0.46 29.57 24.47
N GLU A 162 1.73 29.20 24.29
CA GLU A 162 2.15 28.12 23.40
C GLU A 162 2.55 26.89 24.22
N ALA A 163 2.13 25.71 23.77
CA ALA A 163 2.53 24.43 24.33
C ALA A 163 3.88 24.02 23.72
N ILE A 164 4.92 23.97 24.54
CA ILE A 164 6.25 23.50 24.15
C ILE A 164 6.44 22.10 24.73
N GLN A 165 6.89 21.14 23.92
CA GLN A 165 7.26 19.81 24.42
C GLN A 165 8.62 19.89 25.11
N ALA A 166 8.67 19.51 26.38
CA ALA A 166 9.91 19.39 27.15
C ALA A 166 10.03 17.98 27.73
N PRO A 167 11.25 17.42 27.88
CA PRO A 167 11.42 16.14 28.56
C PRO A 167 10.85 16.19 29.99
N ALA A 168 10.10 15.17 30.37
CA ALA A 168 9.64 14.98 31.74
C ALA A 168 10.78 14.36 32.56
N ASP A 169 11.23 15.07 33.59
CA ASP A 169 12.33 14.61 34.44
C ASP A 169 11.97 13.31 35.17
N GLY A 170 12.69 12.23 34.85
CA GLY A 170 12.58 10.93 35.53
C GLY A 170 11.43 10.04 35.03
N GLU A 171 10.72 10.45 33.98
CA GLU A 171 9.72 9.64 33.30
C GLU A 171 10.23 9.16 31.92
N PHE A 172 9.82 7.96 31.54
CA PHE A 172 10.23 7.31 30.30
C PHE A 172 9.00 6.97 29.44
N ALA A 173 9.20 7.04 28.13
CA ALA A 173 8.30 6.53 27.12
C ALA A 173 8.94 5.31 26.43
N VAL A 174 8.15 4.28 26.16
CA VAL A 174 8.61 3.05 25.50
C VAL A 174 7.58 2.62 24.47
N ARG A 175 7.96 2.66 23.20
CA ARG A 175 7.15 2.08 22.12
C ARG A 175 7.05 0.57 22.28
N ALA A 176 5.86 0.01 22.06
CA ALA A 176 5.63 -1.42 22.18
C ALA A 176 4.52 -1.91 21.25
N ILE A 177 4.55 -3.21 20.96
CA ILE A 177 3.42 -3.94 20.39
C ILE A 177 2.92 -4.89 21.47
N ILE A 178 1.65 -4.74 21.83
CA ILE A 178 0.99 -5.61 22.80
C ILE A 178 -0.08 -6.46 22.11
N ARG A 179 -0.11 -7.76 22.41
CA ARG A 179 -1.20 -8.65 21.99
C ARG A 179 -2.29 -8.56 23.04
N ILE A 180 -3.50 -8.18 22.65
CA ILE A 180 -4.66 -8.01 23.53
C ILE A 180 -5.77 -8.95 23.11
N SER A 181 -6.31 -9.70 24.06
CA SER A 181 -7.52 -10.51 23.87
C SER A 181 -8.76 -9.66 24.16
N CYS A 182 -9.64 -9.51 23.17
CA CYS A 182 -10.83 -8.66 23.29
C CYS A 182 -12.09 -9.34 22.76
N VAL A 183 -13.25 -8.80 23.13
CA VAL A 183 -14.55 -9.27 22.62
C VAL A 183 -15.01 -8.37 21.49
N ILE A 184 -15.20 -8.91 20.29
CA ILE A 184 -15.81 -8.17 19.18
C ILE A 184 -17.33 -8.07 19.42
N THR A 185 -17.86 -6.86 19.36
CA THR A 185 -19.31 -6.65 19.23
C THR A 185 -19.65 -6.18 17.82
N ALA A 186 -20.83 -6.54 17.32
CA ALA A 186 -21.24 -6.25 15.95
C ALA A 186 -21.24 -4.75 15.57
N ASN A 187 -21.28 -3.85 16.56
CA ASN A 187 -21.47 -2.41 16.33
C ASN A 187 -20.36 -1.51 16.90
N GLU A 188 -19.55 -1.99 17.86
CA GLU A 188 -18.63 -1.12 18.64
C GLU A 188 -17.15 -1.54 18.53
N GLY A 189 -16.85 -2.55 17.70
CA GLY A 189 -15.48 -3.03 17.49
C GLY A 189 -14.99 -3.93 18.62
N CYS A 190 -13.69 -3.84 18.93
CA CYS A 190 -12.98 -4.68 19.89
C CYS A 190 -13.03 -4.06 21.29
N LEU A 191 -13.75 -4.72 22.22
CA LEU A 191 -13.90 -4.25 23.60
C LEU A 191 -13.00 -5.01 24.57
N VAL A 192 -12.30 -4.23 25.38
CA VAL A 192 -11.56 -4.71 26.56
C VAL A 192 -12.12 -3.99 27.76
N ASP A 193 -12.67 -4.76 28.68
CA ASP A 193 -13.25 -4.24 29.91
C ASP A 193 -14.43 -3.28 29.72
N GLY A 194 -15.24 -3.54 28.69
CA GLY A 194 -16.35 -2.67 28.31
C GLY A 194 -15.89 -1.33 27.72
N THR A 195 -14.58 -1.15 27.50
CA THR A 195 -14.01 0.00 26.81
C THR A 195 -13.64 -0.40 25.39
N VAL A 196 -14.10 0.36 24.41
CA VAL A 196 -13.69 0.20 23.01
C VAL A 196 -12.22 0.56 22.89
N LEU A 197 -11.43 -0.32 22.27
CA LEU A 197 -10.08 0.02 21.84
C LEU A 197 -10.17 0.88 20.59
N ALA A 198 -9.64 2.09 20.68
CA ALA A 198 -9.63 3.06 19.59
C ALA A 198 -8.24 3.69 19.45
N GLN A 199 -7.88 4.06 18.23
CA GLN A 199 -6.70 4.86 17.96
C GLN A 199 -6.72 6.16 18.76
N ASN A 200 -5.56 6.57 19.26
CA ASN A 200 -5.34 7.70 20.18
C ASN A 200 -6.03 7.56 21.55
N ALA A 201 -6.56 6.39 21.91
CA ALA A 201 -7.08 6.15 23.25
C ALA A 201 -5.95 5.69 24.17
N THR A 202 -5.93 6.20 25.41
CA THR A 202 -5.07 5.67 26.47
C THR A 202 -5.76 4.50 27.15
N LYS A 203 -5.14 3.32 27.10
CA LYS A 203 -5.58 2.14 27.84
C LYS A 203 -4.75 1.99 29.12
N PRO A 204 -5.40 1.98 30.31
CA PRO A 204 -4.71 1.57 31.52
C PRO A 204 -4.50 0.05 31.54
N LEU A 205 -3.28 -0.38 31.83
CA LEU A 205 -2.90 -1.80 32.00
C LEU A 205 -2.55 -2.07 33.48
N PRO A 206 -3.27 -2.99 34.15
CA PRO A 206 -3.03 -3.28 35.56
C PRO A 206 -1.74 -4.08 35.76
N LEU A 207 -0.96 -3.72 36.78
CA LEU A 207 0.22 -4.47 37.18
C LEU A 207 -0.11 -5.52 38.26
N PRO A 208 0.39 -6.76 38.13
CA PRO A 208 0.23 -7.76 39.18
C PRO A 208 0.77 -7.27 40.53
N GLY A 209 -0.08 -7.21 41.55
CA GLY A 209 0.32 -6.86 42.92
C GLY A 209 0.52 -5.37 43.24
N ARG A 210 0.21 -4.46 42.30
CA ARG A 210 0.18 -3.00 42.56
C ARG A 210 -1.22 -2.43 42.32
N SER A 211 -1.54 -1.34 43.02
CA SER A 211 -2.74 -0.54 42.74
C SER A 211 -2.57 0.37 41.51
N ASP A 212 -1.32 0.57 41.08
CA ASP A 212 -0.96 1.49 40.02
C ASP A 212 -1.16 0.82 38.64
N GLN A 213 -1.53 1.62 37.64
CA GLN A 213 -1.78 1.15 36.27
C GLN A 213 -0.79 1.84 35.33
N LEU A 214 -0.22 1.06 34.41
CA LEU A 214 0.58 1.63 33.32
C LEU A 214 -0.34 2.25 32.28
N LYS A 215 0.08 3.36 31.70
CA LYS A 215 -0.66 4.02 30.63
C LYS A 215 -0.08 3.59 29.29
N PHE A 216 -0.93 3.09 28.41
CA PHE A 216 -0.56 2.72 27.05
C PHE A 216 -1.38 3.53 26.05
N LEU A 217 -0.74 4.40 25.28
CA LEU A 217 -1.37 5.16 24.21
C LEU A 217 -1.44 4.29 22.97
N ILE A 218 -2.64 4.05 22.45
CA ILE A 218 -2.86 3.24 21.25
C ILE A 218 -2.62 4.09 20.01
N ASP A 219 -1.68 3.68 19.17
CA ASP A 219 -1.43 4.33 17.87
C ASP A 219 -2.10 3.54 16.74
N GLU A 220 -1.96 2.21 16.71
CA GLU A 220 -2.56 1.37 15.66
C GLU A 220 -3.10 0.05 16.22
N ILE A 221 -4.18 -0.48 15.63
CA ILE A 221 -4.79 -1.76 16.00
C ILE A 221 -4.78 -2.71 14.79
N ARG A 222 -4.16 -3.89 14.94
CA ARG A 222 -4.02 -4.94 13.92
C ARG A 222 -4.58 -6.28 14.45
N PRO A 223 -5.13 -7.18 13.62
CA PRO A 223 -5.56 -8.51 14.09
C PRO A 223 -4.36 -9.44 14.41
N ALA A 224 -4.34 -10.13 15.56
CA ALA A 224 -3.22 -11.00 15.95
C ALA A 224 -3.17 -12.32 15.17
N HIS A 225 -4.25 -12.62 14.41
CA HIS A 225 -4.33 -13.73 13.46
C HIS A 225 -4.21 -13.30 12.00
N ALA A 226 -3.68 -12.10 11.72
CA ALA A 226 -3.16 -11.81 10.38
C ALA A 226 -1.79 -12.47 10.17
N SER A 227 -1.69 -13.78 10.41
CA SER A 227 -0.68 -14.62 9.79
C SER A 227 -1.41 -15.62 8.89
N MET A 228 -1.58 -15.19 7.63
CA MET A 228 -1.89 -15.96 6.42
C MET A 228 -3.22 -16.74 6.37
N GLU A 229 -4.29 -16.09 5.89
CA GLU A 229 -5.08 -16.57 4.72
C GLU A 229 -6.13 -15.53 4.29
N SER A 230 -5.65 -14.40 3.81
CA SER A 230 -6.10 -13.97 2.49
C SER A 230 -4.80 -13.73 1.74
N PRO A 231 -4.56 -14.30 0.55
CA PRO A 231 -3.43 -13.87 -0.24
C PRO A 231 -3.74 -12.41 -0.59
N LEU A 232 -3.24 -11.48 0.21
CA LEU A 232 -2.71 -10.29 -0.42
C LEU A 232 -1.58 -10.87 -1.26
N ASP A 233 -1.83 -10.99 -2.56
CA ASP A 233 -0.89 -11.56 -3.52
C ASP A 233 0.43 -10.81 -3.33
N ARG A 234 1.32 -11.41 -2.53
CA ARG A 234 2.66 -10.89 -2.37
C ARG A 234 3.37 -11.28 -3.62
N VAL A 235 3.80 -10.26 -4.33
CA VAL A 235 4.53 -10.42 -5.56
C VAL A 235 5.92 -9.93 -5.28
N ASP A 236 6.89 -10.80 -5.57
CA ASP A 236 8.27 -10.36 -5.63
C ASP A 236 8.46 -9.57 -6.92
N VAL A 237 9.05 -8.40 -6.78
CA VAL A 237 9.39 -7.51 -7.90
C VAL A 237 10.87 -7.20 -7.84
N GLN A 238 11.52 -7.15 -9.00
CA GLN A 238 12.88 -6.63 -9.09
C GLN A 238 12.83 -5.16 -9.44
N VAL A 239 13.51 -4.35 -8.65
CA VAL A 239 13.57 -2.91 -8.83
C VAL A 239 14.98 -2.52 -9.18
N GLU A 240 15.17 -1.97 -10.37
CA GLU A 240 16.40 -1.31 -10.74
C GLU A 240 16.33 0.16 -10.28
N GLY A 241 17.30 0.61 -9.51
CA GLY A 241 17.28 1.94 -8.91
C GLY A 241 18.63 2.34 -8.37
N GLU A 242 18.64 3.30 -7.45
CA GLU A 242 19.87 3.77 -6.82
C GLU A 242 19.69 3.95 -5.31
N PHE A 243 20.65 3.44 -4.55
CA PHE A 243 20.84 3.89 -3.18
C PHE A 243 21.51 5.26 -3.21
N PHE A 244 21.02 6.22 -2.44
CA PHE A 244 21.55 7.58 -2.44
C PHE A 244 21.66 8.15 -1.04
N GLY A 245 22.49 9.19 -0.89
CA GLY A 245 22.81 9.76 0.42
C GLY A 245 23.56 8.78 1.33
N LEU A 246 24.30 7.84 0.73
CA LEU A 246 25.06 6.85 1.49
C LEU A 246 26.35 7.47 2.02
N THR A 247 26.61 7.30 3.31
CA THR A 247 27.95 7.53 3.84
C THR A 247 28.85 6.33 3.51
N GLN A 248 30.17 6.52 3.64
CA GLN A 248 31.12 5.43 3.43
C GLN A 248 30.90 4.27 4.42
N ASP A 249 30.39 4.56 5.61
CA ASP A 249 29.97 3.57 6.59
C ASP A 249 28.66 2.88 6.20
N ALA A 250 27.72 3.57 5.56
CA ALA A 250 26.46 2.97 5.13
C ALA A 250 26.64 1.95 4.00
N LEU A 251 27.67 2.11 3.16
CA LEU A 251 28.00 1.17 2.09
C LEU A 251 28.22 -0.27 2.58
N ARG A 252 28.68 -0.46 3.82
CA ARG A 252 28.88 -1.82 4.35
C ARG A 252 27.58 -2.60 4.51
N PHE A 253 26.45 -1.92 4.57
CA PHE A 253 25.12 -2.54 4.65
C PHE A 253 24.48 -2.75 3.28
N VAL A 254 25.03 -2.13 2.24
CA VAL A 254 24.56 -2.25 0.86
C VAL A 254 25.55 -3.12 0.09
N GLN A 255 25.40 -4.43 0.23
CA GLN A 255 26.21 -5.44 -0.45
C GLN A 255 25.32 -6.42 -1.22
N VAL A 256 25.85 -7.09 -2.25
CA VAL A 256 25.10 -8.15 -2.92
C VAL A 256 24.79 -9.26 -1.92
N GLY A 257 23.53 -9.69 -1.85
CA GLY A 257 23.00 -10.62 -0.86
C GLY A 257 22.63 -9.97 0.48
N ALA A 258 22.74 -8.65 0.62
CA ALA A 258 22.24 -7.96 1.80
C ALA A 258 20.70 -8.05 1.85
N GLU A 259 20.19 -8.55 2.98
CA GLU A 259 18.77 -8.64 3.26
C GLU A 259 18.35 -7.50 4.20
N PHE A 260 17.34 -6.76 3.79
CA PHE A 260 16.64 -5.80 4.63
C PHE A 260 15.37 -6.46 5.15
N ARG A 261 15.21 -6.47 6.47
CA ARG A 261 14.08 -7.13 7.15
C ARG A 261 13.29 -6.12 7.94
N ARG A 262 11.97 -6.33 8.00
CA ARG A 262 11.12 -5.59 8.94
C ARG A 262 11.43 -6.02 10.38
N TRP A 263 10.88 -5.26 11.33
CA TRP A 263 11.05 -5.49 12.77
C TRP A 263 10.61 -6.90 13.23
N ASN A 264 9.73 -7.57 12.47
CA ASN A 264 9.27 -8.94 12.70
C ASN A 264 10.10 -10.01 11.97
N ASP A 265 11.35 -9.69 11.57
CA ASP A 265 12.24 -10.55 10.77
C ASP A 265 11.71 -10.92 9.37
N GLU A 266 10.67 -10.24 8.90
CA GLU A 266 10.09 -10.51 7.59
C GLU A 266 10.94 -9.88 6.47
N PRO A 267 11.35 -10.65 5.44
CA PRO A 267 12.19 -10.14 4.37
C PRO A 267 11.44 -9.08 3.57
N LEU A 268 11.99 -7.86 3.55
CA LEU A 268 11.44 -6.73 2.83
C LEU A 268 12.10 -6.59 1.46
N ALA A 269 13.44 -6.68 1.45
CA ALA A 269 14.22 -6.48 0.25
C ALA A 269 15.55 -7.27 0.29
N GLU A 270 16.04 -7.68 -0.86
CA GLU A 270 17.34 -8.34 -1.05
C GLU A 270 18.09 -7.65 -2.20
N VAL A 271 19.35 -7.30 -1.99
CA VAL A 271 20.20 -6.73 -3.04
C VAL A 271 20.71 -7.83 -3.96
N LEU A 272 20.26 -7.87 -5.21
CA LEU A 272 20.67 -8.87 -6.19
C LEU A 272 21.94 -8.47 -6.95
N LEU A 273 22.09 -7.19 -7.25
CA LEU A 273 23.21 -6.66 -8.03
C LEU A 273 23.54 -5.23 -7.60
N LEU A 274 24.83 -4.88 -7.60
CA LEU A 274 25.32 -3.53 -7.31
C LEU A 274 26.26 -3.03 -8.41
N GLY A 275 26.15 -1.73 -8.70
CA GLY A 275 27.06 -0.98 -9.54
C GLY A 275 28.26 -0.46 -8.75
N THR A 276 29.14 0.28 -9.43
CA THR A 276 30.24 0.99 -8.78
C THR A 276 29.70 2.20 -8.02
N PRO A 277 30.17 2.46 -6.78
CA PRO A 277 29.83 3.68 -6.07
C PRO A 277 30.30 4.93 -6.81
N GLU A 278 29.42 5.91 -6.92
CA GLU A 278 29.65 7.21 -7.53
C GLU A 278 29.46 8.31 -6.47
N PRO A 279 30.10 9.49 -6.65
CA PRO A 279 29.80 10.65 -5.80
C PRO A 279 28.31 10.99 -5.83
N GLY A 280 27.72 11.19 -4.66
CA GLY A 280 26.33 11.59 -4.51
C GLY A 280 26.05 12.94 -5.15
N THR A 281 24.81 13.18 -5.56
CA THR A 281 24.40 14.49 -6.11
C THR A 281 23.26 15.09 -5.31
N GLN A 282 23.43 16.34 -4.89
CA GLN A 282 22.39 17.14 -4.26
C GLN A 282 21.68 17.99 -5.30
N ARG A 283 20.34 18.06 -5.19
CA ARG A 283 19.52 18.95 -6.01
C ARG A 283 19.40 20.31 -5.34
N VAL A 284 20.07 21.31 -5.88
CA VAL A 284 19.96 22.70 -5.45
C VAL A 284 18.94 23.41 -6.33
N ARG A 285 17.82 23.83 -5.73
CA ARG A 285 16.83 24.66 -6.43
C ARG A 285 17.28 26.12 -6.39
N ILE A 286 17.53 26.72 -7.55
CA ILE A 286 17.82 28.15 -7.71
C ILE A 286 16.73 28.75 -8.60
N GLY A 287 15.78 29.46 -7.98
CA GLY A 287 14.58 29.93 -8.68
C GLY A 287 13.70 28.76 -9.17
N SER A 288 13.41 28.73 -10.47
CA SER A 288 12.69 27.62 -11.12
C SER A 288 13.59 26.48 -11.60
N GLU A 289 14.91 26.67 -11.58
CA GLU A 289 15.87 25.66 -12.03
C GLU A 289 16.32 24.76 -10.89
N VAL A 290 16.60 23.50 -11.22
CA VAL A 290 17.15 22.51 -10.29
C VAL A 290 18.52 22.09 -10.81
N LEU A 291 19.57 22.57 -10.16
CA LEU A 291 20.95 22.20 -10.42
C LEU A 291 21.29 20.93 -9.63
N ARG A 292 22.05 20.02 -10.22
CA ARG A 292 22.64 18.88 -9.51
C ARG A 292 24.10 19.24 -9.23
N THR A 293 24.46 19.34 -7.95
CA THR A 293 25.85 19.52 -7.51
C THR A 293 26.31 18.24 -6.82
N PRO A 294 27.59 17.86 -6.92
CA PRO A 294 28.12 16.80 -6.07
C PRO A 294 27.83 17.13 -4.60
N ALA A 295 27.35 16.16 -3.85
CA ALA A 295 27.23 16.24 -2.40
C ALA A 295 28.56 15.80 -1.80
N ASP A 296 29.18 16.64 -0.98
CA ASP A 296 30.38 16.26 -0.25
C ASP A 296 30.05 15.10 0.71
N ASP A 297 30.88 14.06 0.69
CA ASP A 297 30.79 12.86 1.55
C ASP A 297 29.55 11.96 1.41
N GLU A 298 28.69 12.19 0.42
CA GLU A 298 27.61 11.26 0.06
C GLU A 298 27.99 10.44 -1.17
N LEU A 299 27.52 9.19 -1.20
CA LEU A 299 27.69 8.26 -2.31
C LEU A 299 26.33 7.82 -2.83
N THR A 300 26.31 7.56 -4.13
CA THR A 300 25.19 6.93 -4.82
C THR A 300 25.66 5.60 -5.41
N VAL A 301 24.83 4.57 -5.33
CA VAL A 301 25.13 3.25 -5.87
C VAL A 301 23.91 2.72 -6.61
N ARG A 302 24.04 2.52 -7.92
CA ARG A 302 23.02 1.83 -8.72
C ARG A 302 22.87 0.38 -8.24
N ALA A 303 21.66 -0.12 -8.13
CA ALA A 303 21.40 -1.49 -7.67
C ALA A 303 20.18 -2.11 -8.33
N ILE A 304 20.13 -3.44 -8.35
CA ILE A 304 18.91 -4.21 -8.58
C ILE A 304 18.55 -4.88 -7.27
N VAL A 305 17.35 -4.59 -6.77
CA VAL A 305 16.85 -5.05 -5.47
C VAL A 305 15.58 -5.86 -5.70
N ARG A 306 15.52 -7.09 -5.19
CA ARG A 306 14.26 -7.84 -5.08
C ARG A 306 13.50 -7.31 -3.89
N MET A 307 12.27 -6.88 -4.08
CA MET A 307 11.39 -6.40 -3.01
C MET A 307 10.14 -7.26 -2.95
N SER A 308 9.71 -7.60 -1.74
CA SER A 308 8.40 -8.23 -1.52
C SER A 308 7.37 -7.12 -1.33
N CYS A 309 6.41 -7.01 -2.25
CA CYS A 309 5.36 -6.01 -2.16
C CYS A 309 3.98 -6.62 -2.03
N VAL A 310 3.07 -5.82 -1.46
CA VAL A 310 1.68 -6.17 -1.22
C VAL A 310 0.82 -5.43 -2.25
N ILE A 311 0.07 -6.16 -3.07
CA ILE A 311 -0.85 -5.53 -4.03
C ILE A 311 -2.12 -5.08 -3.29
N ALA A 312 -2.40 -3.79 -3.32
CA ALA A 312 -3.63 -3.25 -2.76
C ALA A 312 -4.84 -3.63 -3.63
N ALA A 313 -5.83 -4.30 -3.04
CA ALA A 313 -7.00 -4.79 -3.75
C ALA A 313 -7.86 -3.69 -4.43
N ALA A 314 -7.74 -2.44 -3.96
CA ALA A 314 -8.56 -1.33 -4.44
C ALA A 314 -8.10 -0.78 -5.81
N ASN A 315 -6.79 -0.75 -6.06
CA ASN A 315 -6.19 -0.08 -7.22
C ASN A 315 -5.08 -0.88 -7.93
N GLY A 316 -4.69 -2.02 -7.37
CA GLY A 316 -3.63 -2.86 -7.94
C GLY A 316 -2.22 -2.29 -7.76
N GLU A 317 -2.05 -1.27 -6.92
CA GLU A 317 -0.74 -0.70 -6.62
C GLU A 317 0.06 -1.64 -5.70
N CYS A 318 1.37 -1.70 -5.94
CA CYS A 318 2.32 -2.54 -5.22
C CYS A 318 2.96 -1.71 -4.10
N PHE A 319 2.76 -2.10 -2.84
CA PHE A 319 3.24 -1.36 -1.67
C PHE A 319 4.40 -2.09 -0.98
N VAL A 320 5.46 -1.35 -0.65
CA VAL A 320 6.57 -1.81 0.19
C VAL A 320 6.55 -0.98 1.48
N GLY A 321 6.04 -1.57 2.55
CA GLY A 321 5.69 -0.78 3.74
C GLY A 321 4.49 0.10 3.43
N ASP A 322 4.61 1.39 3.75
CA ASP A 322 3.59 2.41 3.45
C ASP A 322 3.86 3.15 2.13
N THR A 323 4.91 2.75 1.40
CA THR A 323 5.33 3.42 0.16
C THR A 323 4.78 2.69 -1.05
N VAL A 324 4.09 3.42 -1.94
CA VAL A 324 3.74 2.92 -3.28
C VAL A 324 5.02 2.76 -4.08
N LEU A 325 5.27 1.54 -4.56
CA LEU A 325 6.40 1.24 -5.41
C LEU A 325 6.11 1.72 -6.84
N ALA A 326 6.68 2.87 -7.18
CA ALA A 326 6.53 3.55 -8.46
C ALA A 326 7.84 4.25 -8.86
N GLU A 327 8.03 4.50 -10.15
CA GLU A 327 9.21 5.23 -10.64
C GLU A 327 9.37 6.58 -9.92
N ASN A 328 10.59 6.90 -9.50
CA ASN A 328 10.98 8.04 -8.66
C ASN A 328 10.44 8.03 -7.22
N ALA A 329 9.79 6.95 -6.76
CA ALA A 329 9.47 6.79 -5.35
C ALA A 329 10.74 6.53 -4.53
N THR A 330 10.79 7.02 -3.30
CA THR A 330 11.87 6.74 -2.36
C THR A 330 11.39 5.73 -1.34
N VAL A 331 12.04 4.56 -1.29
CA VAL A 331 11.80 3.51 -0.30
C VAL A 331 12.87 3.61 0.79
N PHE A 332 12.44 3.58 2.05
CA PHE A 332 13.33 3.54 3.20
C PHE A 332 13.51 2.10 3.67
N LEU A 333 14.73 1.58 3.57
CA LEU A 333 15.03 0.20 3.95
C LEU A 333 15.76 0.19 5.31
N PRO A 334 15.23 -0.54 6.31
CA PRO A 334 15.80 -0.61 7.64
C PRO A 334 17.09 -1.43 7.65
N VAL A 335 18.16 -0.89 8.23
CA VAL A 335 19.43 -1.62 8.36
C VAL A 335 19.34 -2.60 9.53
N PRO A 336 19.69 -3.89 9.36
CA PRO A 336 19.64 -4.87 10.46
C PRO A 336 20.48 -4.43 11.66
N ASN A 337 19.90 -4.53 12.86
CA ASN A 337 20.54 -4.16 14.14
C ASN A 337 20.98 -2.69 14.24
N SER A 338 20.42 -1.79 13.42
CA SER A 338 20.62 -0.34 13.54
C SER A 338 19.27 0.39 13.51
N SER A 339 19.22 1.56 14.12
CA SER A 339 18.14 2.54 13.89
C SER A 339 18.26 3.23 12.53
N ASP A 340 19.36 3.02 11.82
CA ASP A 340 19.62 3.63 10.53
C ASP A 340 18.73 3.05 9.42
N GLN A 341 18.44 3.90 8.44
CA GLN A 341 17.72 3.53 7.23
C GLN A 341 18.54 3.96 6.01
N VAL A 342 18.60 3.10 5.00
CA VAL A 342 19.14 3.48 3.69
C VAL A 342 18.01 3.88 2.76
N ARG A 343 18.25 4.88 1.93
CA ARG A 343 17.27 5.40 0.97
C ARG A 343 17.52 4.76 -0.39
N PHE A 344 16.46 4.25 -0.99
CA PHE A 344 16.50 3.66 -2.32
C PHE A 344 15.51 4.38 -3.23
N LEU A 345 16.02 5.01 -4.30
CA LEU A 345 15.20 5.63 -5.32
C LEU A 345 14.83 4.58 -6.36
N VAL A 346 13.53 4.37 -6.55
CA VAL A 346 12.96 3.44 -7.52
C VAL A 346 13.15 4.00 -8.93
N GLY A 347 13.80 3.24 -9.81
CA GLY A 347 13.84 3.50 -11.24
C GLY A 347 12.83 2.61 -11.98
N GLU A 348 13.33 1.53 -12.57
CA GLU A 348 12.54 0.58 -13.35
C GLU A 348 12.08 -0.61 -12.48
N MET A 349 10.90 -1.15 -12.74
CA MET A 349 10.37 -2.34 -12.07
C MET A 349 10.19 -3.50 -13.06
N ARG A 350 10.57 -4.71 -12.64
CA ARG A 350 10.51 -5.95 -13.40
C ARG A 350 9.91 -7.08 -12.55
N PRO A 351 9.43 -8.17 -13.17
CA PRO A 351 9.01 -9.37 -12.44
C PRO A 351 10.13 -9.91 -11.51
N GLY A 352 9.76 -10.45 -10.35
CA GLY A 352 10.69 -10.94 -9.32
C GLY A 352 11.67 -12.04 -9.78
N ASP A 353 11.31 -12.75 -10.85
CA ASP A 353 12.04 -13.85 -11.48
C ASP A 353 12.89 -13.42 -12.69
N ALA A 354 12.91 -12.13 -13.03
CA ALA A 354 13.78 -11.60 -14.08
C ALA A 354 15.26 -11.88 -13.77
N GLN A 355 16.11 -11.97 -14.79
CA GLN A 355 17.55 -12.04 -14.52
C GLN A 355 18.05 -10.68 -14.00
N PRO A 356 18.78 -10.64 -12.87
CA PRO A 356 19.34 -9.41 -12.34
C PRO A 356 20.56 -9.00 -13.16
N VAL A 357 20.29 -8.41 -14.31
CA VAL A 357 21.27 -7.73 -15.14
C VAL A 357 20.86 -6.27 -15.21
N PHE A 358 21.79 -5.36 -14.91
CA PHE A 358 21.58 -3.97 -15.27
C PHE A 358 21.18 -3.96 -16.74
N ALA A 359 20.08 -3.29 -17.08
CA ALA A 359 19.80 -3.01 -18.48
C ALA A 359 21.10 -2.42 -19.01
N SER A 360 21.75 -3.18 -19.88
CA SER A 360 23.02 -2.76 -20.46
C SER A 360 22.62 -1.51 -21.21
N VAL A 361 22.98 -0.35 -20.66
CA VAL A 361 23.00 0.91 -21.39
C VAL A 361 23.75 0.56 -22.65
N ARG A 362 23.03 0.30 -23.74
CA ARG A 362 23.67 -0.04 -25.01
C ARG A 362 24.24 1.29 -25.44
N THR A 363 25.53 1.45 -25.16
CA THR A 363 26.30 2.56 -25.67
C THR A 363 26.69 2.20 -27.09
N ALA A 364 26.33 3.04 -28.04
CA ALA A 364 26.75 2.90 -29.43
C ALA A 364 27.27 4.25 -29.94
N MET A 365 27.95 4.22 -31.07
CA MET A 365 28.33 5.44 -31.78
C MET A 365 27.34 5.65 -32.92
N ALA A 366 26.59 6.74 -32.87
CA ALA A 366 25.74 7.17 -33.97
C ALA A 366 26.48 8.18 -34.85
N THR A 367 26.36 8.04 -36.15
CA THR A 367 26.67 9.11 -37.11
C THR A 367 25.35 9.71 -37.53
N VAL A 368 25.08 10.95 -37.13
CA VAL A 368 23.84 11.66 -37.46
C VAL A 368 24.13 12.76 -38.48
N ARG A 369 23.25 12.88 -39.48
CA ARG A 369 23.23 14.04 -40.38
C ARG A 369 22.16 14.99 -39.89
N VAL A 370 22.54 16.23 -39.63
CA VAL A 370 21.68 17.26 -39.05
C VAL A 370 21.57 18.41 -40.04
N ARG A 371 20.35 18.90 -40.28
CA ARG A 371 20.14 20.16 -40.99
C ARG A 371 20.17 21.30 -39.99
N PHE A 372 21.32 21.96 -39.87
CA PHE A 372 21.52 23.06 -38.96
C PHE A 372 20.96 24.37 -39.50
N LEU A 373 20.63 25.25 -38.55
CA LEU A 373 20.30 26.66 -38.73
C LEU A 373 21.20 27.45 -37.78
N ALA A 374 21.99 28.37 -38.32
CA ALA A 374 22.86 29.22 -37.54
C ALA A 374 23.06 30.59 -38.20
N GLY A 375 23.53 31.58 -37.43
CA GLY A 375 24.03 32.83 -38.02
C GLY A 375 25.28 32.56 -38.87
N GLN A 376 25.52 33.41 -39.87
CA GLN A 376 26.72 33.30 -40.72
C GLN A 376 28.00 33.37 -39.85
N GLU A 377 27.99 34.22 -38.83
CA GLU A 377 29.10 34.41 -37.91
C GLU A 377 29.45 33.15 -37.09
N VAL A 378 28.44 32.32 -36.78
CA VAL A 378 28.67 31.03 -36.11
C VAL A 378 29.28 30.07 -37.12
N LEU A 379 28.72 29.98 -38.33
CA LEU A 379 29.23 29.10 -39.37
C LEU A 379 30.68 29.42 -39.76
N ASP A 380 31.05 30.69 -39.81
CA ASP A 380 32.41 31.15 -40.14
C ASP A 380 33.46 30.80 -39.06
N THR A 381 33.03 30.45 -37.85
CA THR A 381 33.91 30.15 -36.71
C THR A 381 33.93 28.67 -36.33
N MET A 382 32.97 27.89 -36.80
CA MET A 382 32.87 26.46 -36.55
C MET A 382 33.83 25.67 -37.42
N ASN A 383 34.47 24.65 -36.84
CA ASN A 383 35.42 23.79 -37.53
C ASN A 383 35.03 22.32 -37.43
N VAL A 384 35.37 21.55 -38.46
CA VAL A 384 35.38 20.09 -38.37
C VAL A 384 36.37 19.68 -37.28
N GLY A 385 35.94 18.78 -36.39
CA GLY A 385 36.67 18.37 -35.20
C GLY A 385 36.25 19.10 -33.92
N ASP A 386 35.40 20.14 -34.02
CA ASP A 386 34.84 20.77 -32.83
C ASP A 386 34.03 19.76 -32.01
N VAL A 387 34.10 19.91 -30.68
CA VAL A 387 33.48 19.01 -29.71
C VAL A 387 32.30 19.71 -29.04
N ASP A 388 31.19 19.00 -28.91
CA ASP A 388 30.01 19.50 -28.24
C ASP A 388 30.22 19.68 -26.74
N LEU A 389 29.76 20.81 -26.24
CA LEU A 389 29.77 21.23 -24.85
C LEU A 389 28.36 21.26 -24.25
N GLY A 390 27.32 21.05 -25.05
CA GLY A 390 25.92 21.07 -24.62
C GLY A 390 25.44 19.78 -23.92
N GLY A 391 26.18 18.68 -24.03
CA GLY A 391 25.92 17.45 -23.28
C GLY A 391 26.18 17.64 -21.78
N SER A 392 25.19 17.30 -20.93
CA SER A 392 25.34 17.32 -19.47
C SER A 392 26.59 16.55 -19.02
N VAL A 393 27.31 17.15 -18.06
CA VAL A 393 28.72 16.90 -17.63
C VAL A 393 28.93 15.58 -16.86
N THR A 394 28.11 14.55 -17.07
CA THR A 394 28.16 13.32 -16.24
C THR A 394 28.83 12.11 -16.89
N LEU A 395 29.48 12.24 -18.05
CA LEU A 395 30.25 11.13 -18.64
C LEU A 395 31.76 11.29 -18.40
N PRO A 396 32.43 10.29 -17.81
CA PRO A 396 33.82 10.37 -17.38
C PRO A 396 34.80 10.09 -18.54
N SER A 397 34.84 10.94 -19.58
CA SER A 397 36.01 11.19 -20.44
C SER A 397 35.67 12.12 -21.62
N ASP A 398 36.68 12.75 -22.22
CA ASP A 398 36.56 13.47 -23.50
C ASP A 398 36.17 12.54 -24.68
N ALA A 399 36.21 11.20 -24.51
CA ALA A 399 35.84 10.24 -25.54
C ALA A 399 34.32 10.15 -25.77
N ASP A 400 33.52 10.73 -24.88
CA ASP A 400 32.06 10.55 -24.83
C ASP A 400 31.27 11.81 -25.24
N ARG A 401 31.85 12.71 -26.04
CA ARG A 401 31.18 13.91 -26.56
C ARG A 401 30.90 13.83 -28.05
N ALA A 402 29.86 14.53 -28.49
CA ALA A 402 29.55 14.63 -29.91
C ALA A 402 30.64 15.44 -30.63
N ILE A 403 31.06 15.00 -31.82
CA ILE A 403 32.11 15.64 -32.62
C ILE A 403 31.55 15.99 -33.99
N LEU A 404 31.76 17.22 -34.43
CA LEU A 404 31.40 17.66 -35.78
C LEU A 404 32.37 17.06 -36.80
N MET A 405 31.90 16.14 -37.62
CA MET A 405 32.72 15.41 -38.59
C MET A 405 32.76 16.09 -39.96
N GLU A 406 31.70 16.81 -40.33
CA GLU A 406 31.59 17.45 -41.64
C GLU A 406 30.64 18.65 -41.58
N ILE A 407 30.96 19.69 -42.35
CA ILE A 407 30.09 20.83 -42.64
C ILE A 407 29.81 20.83 -44.15
N GLY A 408 28.54 20.69 -44.50
CA GLY A 408 28.08 20.64 -45.88
C GLY A 408 28.30 21.97 -46.61
N GLN A 409 28.68 21.87 -47.89
CA GLN A 409 28.89 23.04 -48.75
C GLN A 409 27.58 23.66 -49.26
N ASP A 410 26.49 22.90 -49.22
CA ASP A 410 25.16 23.34 -49.64
C ASP A 410 24.54 24.25 -48.58
N GLN A 411 24.92 25.53 -48.64
CA GLN A 411 24.43 26.58 -47.76
C GLN A 411 23.26 27.31 -48.42
N LYS A 412 22.14 27.39 -47.72
CA LYS A 412 20.96 28.14 -48.15
C LYS A 412 20.65 29.24 -47.16
N ARG A 413 20.68 30.50 -47.61
CA ARG A 413 20.18 31.63 -46.81
C ARG A 413 18.66 31.52 -46.72
N VAL A 414 18.17 31.57 -45.49
CA VAL A 414 16.74 31.58 -45.17
C VAL A 414 16.48 32.65 -44.11
N THR A 415 15.27 33.17 -44.08
CA THR A 415 14.83 34.04 -42.98
C THR A 415 14.36 33.14 -41.85
N GLY A 416 14.97 33.27 -40.68
CA GLY A 416 14.63 32.47 -39.51
C GLY A 416 14.52 33.33 -38.26
N ILE A 417 13.80 32.82 -37.27
CA ILE A 417 13.73 33.44 -35.96
C ILE A 417 14.93 32.94 -35.15
N LEU A 418 15.86 33.85 -34.84
CA LEU A 418 16.92 33.59 -33.88
C LEU A 418 16.40 34.00 -32.50
N SER A 419 16.23 33.03 -31.61
CA SER A 419 16.10 33.32 -30.17
C SER A 419 17.49 33.62 -29.62
N ARG A 420 17.75 34.88 -29.29
CA ARG A 420 18.93 35.27 -28.51
C ARG A 420 18.53 35.37 -27.05
N ASP A 421 19.35 34.79 -26.17
CA ASP A 421 19.27 35.09 -24.74
C ASP A 421 19.61 36.58 -24.57
N GLY A 422 18.57 37.39 -24.37
CA GLY A 422 18.73 38.82 -24.14
C GLY A 422 19.41 39.07 -22.79
N LEU A 423 20.03 40.25 -22.66
CA LEU A 423 20.73 40.77 -21.45
C LEU A 423 19.90 40.79 -20.14
N LEU A 424 18.65 40.31 -20.14
CA LEU A 424 17.73 40.29 -19.01
C LEU A 424 16.91 38.98 -18.91
N GLY A 425 17.36 37.87 -19.50
CA GLY A 425 16.63 36.59 -19.48
C GLY A 425 15.32 36.60 -20.29
N ARG A 426 15.13 37.60 -21.15
CA ARG A 426 14.02 37.64 -22.10
C ARG A 426 14.45 36.99 -23.40
N ASN A 427 13.70 35.99 -23.86
CA ASN A 427 13.85 35.41 -25.19
C ASN A 427 13.48 36.47 -26.23
N ILE A 428 14.46 37.07 -26.89
CA ILE A 428 14.21 38.01 -27.98
C ILE A 428 14.23 37.19 -29.27
N GLN A 429 13.06 37.08 -29.89
CA GLN A 429 12.90 36.50 -31.21
C GLN A 429 13.16 37.59 -32.26
N VAL A 430 14.33 37.54 -32.89
CA VAL A 430 14.66 38.43 -34.01
C VAL A 430 14.57 37.63 -35.29
N GLU A 431 13.71 38.05 -36.22
CA GLU A 431 13.77 37.57 -37.60
C GLU A 431 15.04 38.12 -38.24
N GLY A 432 15.94 37.21 -38.63
CA GLY A 432 17.22 37.55 -39.21
C GLY A 432 17.61 36.58 -40.33
N PRO A 433 18.60 36.96 -41.14
CA PRO A 433 19.19 36.04 -42.10
C PRO A 433 19.93 34.93 -41.34
N VAL A 434 19.49 33.70 -41.51
CA VAL A 434 20.20 32.50 -41.02
C VAL A 434 20.63 31.66 -42.21
N VAL A 435 21.66 30.86 -42.00
CA VAL A 435 22.14 29.90 -42.99
C VAL A 435 21.66 28.53 -42.58
N SER A 436 20.99 27.84 -43.51
CA SER A 436 20.70 26.42 -43.42
C SER A 436 21.77 25.63 -44.16
N PHE A 437 22.33 24.62 -43.52
CA PHE A 437 23.31 23.72 -44.10
C PHE A 437 23.21 22.34 -43.43
N ASP A 438 23.70 21.31 -44.10
CA ASP A 438 23.79 19.98 -43.51
C ASP A 438 25.13 19.81 -42.78
N GLY A 439 25.15 19.14 -41.64
CA GLY A 439 26.38 18.75 -40.95
C GLY A 439 26.31 17.29 -40.51
N THR A 440 27.46 16.61 -40.48
CA THR A 440 27.58 15.23 -40.00
C THR A 440 28.22 15.25 -38.62
N VAL A 441 27.60 14.62 -37.64
CA VAL A 441 28.06 14.59 -36.25
C VAL A 441 28.21 13.15 -35.79
N ARG A 442 29.35 12.82 -35.18
CA ARG A 442 29.56 11.55 -34.47
C ARG A 442 29.10 11.74 -33.04
N VAL A 443 28.10 10.98 -32.60
CA VAL A 443 27.41 11.16 -31.33
C VAL A 443 27.45 9.85 -30.54
N PRO A 444 28.03 9.83 -29.34
CA PRO A 444 27.87 8.71 -28.42
C PRO A 444 26.43 8.68 -27.94
N VAL A 445 25.76 7.55 -28.10
CA VAL A 445 24.35 7.39 -27.76
C VAL A 445 24.13 6.28 -26.76
N VAL A 446 23.18 6.52 -25.87
CA VAL A 446 22.68 5.55 -24.89
C VAL A 446 21.29 5.10 -25.31
N PHE A 447 21.07 3.80 -25.44
CA PHE A 447 19.73 3.25 -25.61
C PHE A 447 18.99 3.19 -24.28
N THR A 448 17.82 3.81 -24.24
CA THR A 448 16.85 3.77 -23.14
C THR A 448 15.52 3.20 -23.67
N GLU A 449 14.54 3.02 -22.79
CA GLU A 449 13.19 2.60 -23.20
C GLU A 449 12.53 3.55 -24.23
N SER A 450 12.85 4.84 -24.17
CA SER A 450 12.31 5.85 -25.10
C SER A 450 13.12 6.02 -26.39
N GLY A 451 14.15 5.18 -26.58
CA GLY A 451 15.03 5.18 -27.75
C GLY A 451 16.45 5.62 -27.45
N TRP A 452 17.17 6.11 -28.47
CA TRP A 452 18.55 6.56 -28.35
C TRP A 452 18.64 8.00 -27.85
N TRP A 453 19.58 8.26 -26.94
CA TRP A 453 19.77 9.58 -26.32
C TRP A 453 21.24 10.00 -26.32
N TYR A 454 21.46 11.30 -26.40
CA TYR A 454 22.73 11.96 -26.18
C TYR A 454 22.55 13.10 -25.19
N GLY A 455 23.06 12.94 -23.96
CA GLY A 455 22.70 13.82 -22.85
C GLY A 455 21.18 13.87 -22.65
N ALA A 456 20.61 15.08 -22.68
CA ALA A 456 19.16 15.29 -22.60
C ALA A 456 18.46 15.35 -23.99
N GLN A 457 19.16 15.01 -25.08
CA GLN A 457 18.65 15.12 -26.44
C GLN A 457 18.26 13.74 -26.99
N SER A 458 17.05 13.60 -27.52
CA SER A 458 16.62 12.37 -28.20
C SER A 458 17.28 12.27 -29.58
N ILE A 459 17.87 11.13 -29.90
CA ILE A 459 18.53 10.87 -31.19
C ILE A 459 17.62 9.99 -32.05
N LYS A 460 16.84 10.66 -32.90
CA LYS A 460 15.94 10.04 -33.90
C LYS A 460 15.72 10.99 -35.08
N ILE A 461 15.41 10.46 -36.26
CA ILE A 461 15.09 11.27 -37.45
C ILE A 461 13.91 12.20 -37.14
N GLY A 462 14.07 13.48 -37.47
CA GLY A 462 13.12 14.55 -37.20
C GLY A 462 13.26 15.22 -35.83
N ALA A 463 14.02 14.65 -34.88
CA ALA A 463 14.26 15.29 -33.59
C ALA A 463 15.19 16.51 -33.73
N GLY A 464 15.02 17.47 -32.82
CA GLY A 464 15.91 18.61 -32.69
C GLY A 464 17.28 18.18 -32.16
N PHE A 465 18.34 18.81 -32.65
CA PHE A 465 19.71 18.60 -32.20
C PHE A 465 20.38 19.96 -31.98
N ASN A 466 20.94 20.16 -30.79
CA ASN A 466 21.69 21.34 -30.39
C ASN A 466 23.16 20.95 -30.25
N PHE A 467 24.02 21.64 -30.97
CA PHE A 467 25.47 21.46 -30.95
C PHE A 467 26.12 22.77 -30.52
N GLN A 468 26.85 22.75 -29.41
CA GLN A 468 27.43 23.94 -28.79
C GLN A 468 28.92 23.76 -28.62
N THR A 469 29.70 24.74 -29.05
CA THR A 469 31.15 24.77 -28.90
C THR A 469 31.55 26.00 -28.10
N VAL A 470 32.86 26.19 -27.90
CA VAL A 470 33.40 27.44 -27.35
C VAL A 470 33.12 28.65 -28.26
N SER A 471 32.96 28.43 -29.57
CA SER A 471 32.83 29.48 -30.59
C SER A 471 31.39 29.88 -30.86
N GLY A 472 30.43 28.97 -30.66
CA GLY A 472 29.03 29.25 -30.91
C GLY A 472 28.11 28.05 -30.69
N ALA A 473 26.84 28.22 -31.02
CA ALA A 473 25.85 27.16 -30.95
C ALA A 473 25.02 27.10 -32.23
N MET A 474 24.70 25.88 -32.66
CA MET A 474 23.91 25.60 -33.85
C MET A 474 22.76 24.68 -33.47
N ARG A 475 21.58 24.95 -34.01
CA ARG A 475 20.38 24.14 -33.76
C ARG A 475 19.85 23.63 -35.08
N GLY A 476 19.43 22.37 -35.12
CA GLY A 476 18.94 21.75 -36.34
C GLY A 476 17.99 20.61 -36.05
N SER A 477 17.59 19.91 -37.11
CA SER A 477 16.87 18.64 -37.01
C SER A 477 17.67 17.52 -37.64
N ILE A 478 17.63 16.34 -37.03
CA ILE A 478 18.28 15.13 -37.55
C ILE A 478 17.52 14.70 -38.81
N VAL A 479 18.20 14.64 -39.95
CA VAL A 479 17.61 14.22 -41.23
C VAL A 479 17.95 12.79 -41.60
N ASP A 480 19.04 12.25 -41.06
CA ASP A 480 19.49 10.88 -41.26
C ASP A 480 20.34 10.41 -40.07
N MET A 481 20.39 9.10 -39.82
CA MET A 481 21.22 8.53 -38.76
C MET A 481 21.64 7.09 -39.05
N VAL A 482 22.86 6.75 -38.66
CA VAL A 482 23.39 5.38 -38.70
C VAL A 482 23.97 5.05 -37.33
N ILE A 483 23.58 3.91 -36.76
CA ILE A 483 24.07 3.46 -35.44
C ILE A 483 25.07 2.34 -35.65
N SER A 484 26.28 2.54 -35.15
CA SER A 484 27.36 1.55 -35.19
C SER A 484 27.54 0.99 -33.79
N ASP A 485 27.26 -0.30 -33.62
CA ASP A 485 27.57 -1.02 -32.38
C ASP A 485 29.09 -1.23 -32.35
N GLU A 486 29.81 -0.64 -31.40
CA GLU A 486 31.29 -0.72 -31.36
C GLU A 486 31.82 -2.15 -31.16
N LYS A 487 30.94 -3.13 -30.91
CA LYS A 487 31.32 -4.54 -30.74
C LYS A 487 30.74 -5.53 -31.74
N VAL A 488 29.73 -5.20 -32.56
CA VAL A 488 29.18 -6.14 -33.55
C VAL A 488 28.75 -5.38 -34.80
N GLY A 489 29.18 -5.85 -35.96
CA GLY A 489 29.01 -5.19 -37.26
C GLY A 489 27.63 -4.56 -37.49
N VAL A 490 27.67 -3.34 -38.03
CA VAL A 490 26.59 -2.50 -38.58
C VAL A 490 25.20 -3.16 -38.61
N ALA A 491 24.34 -2.76 -37.68
CA ALA A 491 22.89 -2.90 -37.85
C ALA A 491 22.42 -1.73 -38.73
N ARG A 492 21.97 -2.04 -39.96
CA ARG A 492 21.39 -1.06 -40.88
C ARG A 492 19.90 -0.87 -40.65
#